data_AF-A0A9W8RSK0-F1
#
_entry.id   AF-A0A9W8RSK0-F1
#
_cell.length_a   1.000
_cell.length_b   1.000
_cell.length_c   1.000
_cell.angle_alpha   90.00
_cell.angle_beta   90.00
_cell.angle_gamma   90.00
#
_symmetry.space_group_name_H-M   'P 1'
#
loop_
_entity.id
_entity.type
_entity.pdbx_description
1 polymer ?
#
loop_
_entity_poly.entity_id
_entity_poly.type
_entity_poly.pdbx_seq_one_letter_code
_entity_poly.pdbx_strand_id
1 'polypeptide(L)'
;MPRDYESRRQSSSTPNANPSQTQTLYRSTQSSSAPPGDISQLPKGQCRYILTIPELKGHRCGCMGFHHNTSLPGATCYCGHFSCFHSAASFQKTSDDLVTLKQRVRELEGLLQQNGSHQLTTLITRISDLEEMVEKNQEEAASQLKASYQNSSAAWDVIDSLQERIKSLENYCQLYCEQITATRKEVKELYNRQLELLDGEETLEERIKMLESPRNILPIFQNAHLGEMPIAMDTR
;
A
#
# COMPACT_ATOMS: atom_id res chain seq x y z
N MET A 1 7.56 -5.31 11.50
CA MET A 1 6.63 -4.24 11.93
C MET A 1 7.04 -2.92 11.27
N PRO A 2 6.41 -2.50 10.16
CA PRO A 2 6.55 -1.12 9.68
C PRO A 2 5.20 -0.46 9.40
N ARG A 3 5.11 0.84 9.69
CA ARG A 3 4.23 1.93 9.19
C ARG A 3 4.42 3.06 10.21
N ASP A 4 4.80 4.26 9.82
CA ASP A 4 3.86 5.20 9.21
C ASP A 4 4.48 6.06 8.10
N TYR A 5 3.81 6.03 6.95
CA TYR A 5 3.93 6.99 5.87
C TYR A 5 2.56 7.67 5.77
N GLU A 6 2.47 8.92 6.22
CA GLU A 6 1.31 9.75 5.95
C GLU A 6 1.68 10.89 5.00
N SER A 7 1.00 10.83 3.86
CA SER A 7 0.86 11.84 2.84
C SER A 7 0.22 13.12 3.40
N ARG A 8 0.38 14.25 2.68
CA ARG A 8 -0.68 14.78 1.80
C ARG A 8 -0.71 16.33 1.67
N ARG A 9 -0.62 16.73 0.39
CA ARG A 9 -1.30 17.85 -0.32
C ARG A 9 -0.76 19.28 -0.27
N GLN A 10 -0.12 19.59 -1.40
CA GLN A 10 -0.15 20.86 -2.14
C GLN A 10 -1.57 21.38 -2.35
N SER A 11 -1.73 22.70 -2.27
CA SER A 11 -2.94 23.44 -2.67
C SER A 11 -2.54 24.48 -3.71
N SER A 12 -2.80 24.18 -4.98
CA SER A 12 -2.72 25.08 -6.12
C SER A 12 -4.08 25.75 -6.32
N SER A 13 -4.10 27.07 -6.30
CA SER A 13 -5.31 27.88 -6.51
C SER A 13 -5.13 28.78 -7.74
N THR A 14 -5.79 28.40 -8.84
CA THR A 14 -6.30 29.33 -9.85
C THR A 14 -7.78 29.00 -10.05
N PRO A 15 -8.62 30.01 -10.30
CA PRO A 15 -9.27 30.00 -11.61
C PRO A 15 -9.39 31.39 -12.23
N ASN A 16 -9.06 31.44 -13.51
CA ASN A 16 -9.42 32.47 -14.46
C ASN A 16 -10.85 32.20 -14.95
N ALA A 17 -11.75 33.18 -14.90
CA ALA A 17 -12.99 33.16 -15.66
C ALA A 17 -13.49 34.59 -15.89
N ASN A 18 -13.36 35.04 -17.13
CA ASN A 18 -14.00 36.22 -17.69
C ASN A 18 -15.35 35.81 -18.27
N PRO A 19 -16.41 36.61 -18.12
CA PRO A 19 -17.46 36.61 -19.14
C PRO A 19 -17.75 38.02 -19.65
N SER A 20 -17.72 38.12 -20.97
CA SER A 20 -18.26 39.20 -21.78
C SER A 20 -19.70 39.52 -21.42
N GLN A 21 -20.03 40.80 -21.19
CA GLN A 21 -21.39 41.31 -21.37
C GLN A 21 -21.38 42.65 -22.11
N THR A 22 -21.84 42.56 -23.35
CA THR A 22 -22.50 43.60 -24.14
C THR A 22 -23.73 44.13 -23.41
N GLN A 23 -23.83 45.44 -23.19
CA GLN A 23 -25.11 46.14 -23.04
C GLN A 23 -24.98 47.63 -23.43
N THR A 24 -25.42 47.88 -24.67
CA THR A 24 -26.30 48.98 -25.09
C THR A 24 -26.42 50.23 -24.21
N LEU A 25 -25.87 51.31 -24.77
CA LEU A 25 -26.32 52.71 -24.74
C LEU A 25 -27.73 52.95 -24.17
N TYR A 26 -27.79 53.60 -23.01
CA TYR A 26 -28.88 54.52 -22.69
C TYR A 26 -28.35 55.96 -22.68
N ARG A 27 -28.81 56.69 -23.68
CA ARG A 27 -28.62 58.11 -23.93
C ARG A 27 -29.40 58.90 -22.85
N SER A 28 -28.69 59.58 -21.96
CA SER A 28 -29.22 60.76 -21.28
C SER A 28 -28.63 61.99 -21.95
N THR A 29 -29.50 62.73 -22.64
CA THR A 29 -29.21 64.04 -23.22
C THR A 29 -29.09 65.08 -22.11
N GLN A 30 -27.88 65.53 -21.83
CA GLN A 30 -27.66 66.85 -21.24
C GLN A 30 -26.69 67.60 -22.15
N SER A 31 -27.25 68.58 -22.85
CA SER A 31 -26.52 69.55 -23.66
C SER A 31 -25.74 70.46 -22.73
N SER A 32 -24.42 70.30 -22.71
CA SER A 32 -23.49 71.29 -22.19
C SER A 32 -22.53 71.64 -23.33
N SER A 33 -22.75 72.82 -23.91
CA SER A 33 -21.92 73.41 -24.94
C SER A 33 -20.49 73.59 -24.43
N ALA A 34 -19.53 72.88 -25.03
CA ALA A 34 -18.11 73.09 -24.80
C ALA A 34 -17.64 74.41 -25.44
N PRO A 35 -16.68 75.13 -24.82
CA PRO A 35 -16.13 76.37 -25.38
C PRO A 35 -15.40 76.09 -26.72
N PRO A 36 -15.30 77.09 -27.63
CA PRO A 36 -14.63 76.90 -28.92
C PRO A 36 -13.14 76.58 -28.70
N GLY A 37 -12.78 75.33 -28.95
CA GLY A 37 -11.42 74.82 -28.84
C GLY A 37 -10.50 75.38 -29.93
N ASP A 38 -9.26 75.68 -29.56
CA ASP A 38 -8.25 76.27 -30.41
C ASP A 38 -7.86 75.33 -31.57
N ILE A 39 -7.87 75.85 -32.81
CA ILE A 39 -7.63 75.09 -34.06
C ILE A 39 -6.24 74.44 -34.06
N SER A 40 -5.31 75.02 -33.30
CA SER A 40 -3.93 74.54 -33.10
C SER A 40 -3.84 73.16 -32.43
N GLN A 41 -4.88 72.71 -31.71
CA GLN A 41 -4.93 71.43 -30.98
C GLN A 41 -5.58 70.30 -31.79
N LEU A 42 -6.01 70.56 -33.03
CA LEU A 42 -6.60 69.54 -33.89
C LEU A 42 -5.53 68.53 -34.36
N PRO A 43 -5.86 67.23 -34.43
CA PRO A 43 -4.97 66.23 -35.03
C PRO A 43 -4.55 66.67 -36.44
N LYS A 44 -3.25 66.67 -36.71
CA LYS A 44 -2.71 66.94 -38.04
C LYS A 44 -2.51 65.62 -38.76
N GLY A 45 -3.06 65.47 -39.97
CA GLY A 45 -2.83 64.29 -40.80
C GLY A 45 -4.10 63.67 -41.36
N GLN A 46 -3.97 62.45 -41.91
CA GLN A 46 -5.05 61.73 -42.59
C GLN A 46 -5.86 60.84 -41.63
N CYS A 47 -7.18 60.83 -41.77
CA CYS A 47 -8.07 59.90 -41.07
C CYS A 47 -7.81 58.44 -41.50
N ARG A 48 -7.56 57.51 -40.56
CA ARG A 48 -7.27 56.10 -40.90
C ARG A 48 -8.42 55.13 -40.65
N TYR A 49 -9.64 55.64 -40.43
CA TYR A 49 -10.84 54.81 -40.31
C TYR A 49 -11.00 53.93 -41.56
N ILE A 50 -11.20 52.63 -41.35
CA ILE A 50 -11.40 51.66 -42.44
C ILE A 50 -12.88 51.70 -42.78
N LEU A 51 -13.21 52.00 -44.03
CA LEU A 51 -14.58 52.02 -44.50
C LEU A 51 -15.15 50.59 -44.44
N THR A 52 -16.31 50.46 -43.80
CA THR A 52 -17.03 49.19 -43.65
C THR A 52 -18.01 48.92 -44.80
N ILE A 53 -18.00 49.77 -45.83
CA ILE A 53 -18.84 49.64 -47.03
C ILE A 53 -18.36 48.41 -47.84
N PRO A 54 -19.25 47.46 -48.18
CA PRO A 54 -18.88 46.21 -48.86
C PRO A 54 -18.10 46.41 -50.18
N GLU A 55 -18.42 47.46 -50.94
CA GLU A 55 -17.77 47.80 -52.23
C GLU A 55 -16.37 48.40 -52.08
N LEU A 56 -16.00 48.88 -50.89
CA LEU A 56 -14.74 49.59 -50.60
C LEU A 56 -13.92 48.89 -49.52
N LYS A 57 -14.04 47.56 -49.42
CA LYS A 57 -13.41 46.77 -48.38
C LYS A 57 -11.89 47.02 -48.35
N GLY A 58 -11.39 47.50 -47.21
CA GLY A 58 -9.97 47.82 -47.00
C GLY A 58 -9.56 49.25 -47.38
N HIS A 59 -10.45 50.07 -47.94
CA HIS A 59 -10.17 51.48 -48.21
C HIS A 59 -10.27 52.30 -46.94
N ARG A 60 -9.34 53.24 -46.79
CA ARG A 60 -9.30 54.16 -45.64
C ARG A 60 -9.95 55.47 -46.01
N CYS A 61 -10.43 56.17 -45.00
CA CYS A 61 -10.93 57.52 -45.16
C CYS A 61 -9.88 58.46 -45.81
N GLY A 62 -10.31 59.28 -46.77
CA GLY A 62 -9.47 60.26 -47.46
C GLY A 62 -9.35 61.63 -46.78
N CYS A 63 -9.99 61.85 -45.63
CA CYS A 63 -10.00 63.17 -45.01
C CYS A 63 -8.62 63.56 -44.46
N MET A 64 -8.15 64.74 -44.83
CA MET A 64 -6.87 65.32 -44.40
C MET A 64 -7.01 66.40 -43.32
N GLY A 65 -8.21 66.56 -42.76
CA GLY A 65 -8.51 67.58 -41.76
C GLY A 65 -9.57 67.13 -40.77
N PHE A 66 -9.45 67.66 -39.56
CA PHE A 66 -10.32 67.41 -38.43
C PHE A 66 -10.93 68.73 -37.96
N HIS A 67 -12.13 68.68 -37.40
CA HIS A 67 -12.79 69.79 -36.73
C HIS A 67 -13.22 69.35 -35.33
N HIS A 68 -13.29 70.29 -34.39
CA HIS A 68 -13.86 70.02 -33.08
C HIS A 68 -15.38 69.93 -33.22
N ASN A 69 -15.97 68.83 -32.77
CA ASN A 69 -17.41 68.70 -32.77
C ASN A 69 -17.96 69.35 -31.50
N THR A 70 -18.79 70.38 -31.63
CA THR A 70 -19.39 71.09 -30.47
C THR A 70 -20.47 70.26 -29.76
N SER A 71 -20.89 69.14 -30.34
CA SER A 71 -21.92 68.24 -29.80
C SER A 71 -21.35 66.95 -29.17
N LEU A 72 -20.08 66.62 -29.39
CA LEU A 72 -19.42 65.44 -28.84
C LEU A 72 -17.98 65.79 -28.42
N PRO A 73 -17.53 65.43 -27.20
CA PRO A 73 -16.16 65.72 -26.78
C PRO A 73 -15.14 65.01 -27.69
N GLY A 74 -14.37 65.82 -28.42
CA GLY A 74 -13.28 65.35 -29.30
C GLY A 74 -13.27 66.01 -30.68
N ALA A 75 -12.29 65.60 -31.48
CA ALA A 75 -12.14 66.03 -32.87
C ALA A 75 -12.62 64.93 -33.84
N THR A 76 -13.33 65.32 -34.88
CA THR A 76 -13.84 64.42 -35.93
C THR A 76 -13.30 64.85 -37.30
N CYS A 77 -13.06 63.91 -38.22
CA CYS A 77 -12.78 64.28 -39.61
C CYS A 77 -13.96 65.03 -40.22
N TYR A 78 -13.76 65.69 -41.37
CA TYR A 78 -14.87 66.24 -42.16
C TYR A 78 -15.96 65.21 -42.54
N CYS A 79 -15.62 63.93 -42.49
CA CYS A 79 -16.52 62.80 -42.71
C CYS A 79 -17.22 62.23 -41.47
N GLY A 80 -16.97 62.76 -40.27
CA GLY A 80 -17.61 62.31 -39.03
C GLY A 80 -16.95 61.15 -38.27
N HIS A 81 -15.84 60.56 -38.75
CA HIS A 81 -15.04 59.60 -37.98
C HIS A 81 -14.25 60.25 -36.84
N PHE A 82 -14.20 59.57 -35.70
CA PHE A 82 -13.50 60.01 -34.50
C PHE A 82 -11.97 60.02 -34.66
N SER A 83 -11.31 60.98 -34.00
CA SER A 83 -9.84 61.12 -33.97
C SER A 83 -9.11 59.97 -33.26
N CYS A 84 -9.79 59.08 -32.54
CA CYS A 84 -9.19 57.93 -31.85
C CYS A 84 -8.56 56.90 -32.80
N PHE A 85 -8.83 56.98 -34.10
CA PHE A 85 -8.19 56.17 -35.14
C PHE A 85 -6.95 56.84 -35.75
N HIS A 86 -6.44 57.90 -35.14
CA HIS A 86 -5.21 58.58 -35.56
C HIS A 86 -3.97 57.87 -35.01
N SER A 87 -2.97 57.67 -35.87
CA SER A 87 -1.60 57.32 -35.48
C SER A 87 -0.69 58.45 -35.92
N ALA A 88 -0.03 59.11 -34.96
CA ALA A 88 0.90 60.21 -35.24
C ALA A 88 2.13 59.76 -36.03
N ALA A 89 2.47 58.46 -35.96
CA ALA A 89 3.52 57.86 -36.76
C ALA A 89 2.93 57.18 -38.01
N SER A 90 3.47 57.49 -39.18
CA SER A 90 3.29 56.66 -40.36
C SER A 90 3.98 55.33 -40.12
N PHE A 91 3.22 54.25 -39.93
CA PHE A 91 3.75 52.90 -40.00
C PHE A 91 4.16 52.57 -41.43
N GLN A 92 5.25 53.16 -41.91
CA GLN A 92 6.04 52.62 -43.00
C GLN A 92 6.99 51.63 -42.35
N LYS A 93 6.53 50.39 -42.14
CA LYS A 93 7.41 49.31 -41.72
C LYS A 93 8.44 49.17 -42.81
N THR A 94 9.70 49.49 -42.50
CA THR A 94 10.74 49.50 -43.53
C THR A 94 11.00 48.06 -43.95
N SER A 95 11.44 47.86 -45.20
CA SER A 95 11.80 46.51 -45.69
C SER A 95 12.81 45.83 -44.76
N ASP A 96 13.65 46.63 -44.10
CA ASP A 96 14.68 46.18 -43.16
C ASP A 96 14.06 45.57 -41.89
N ASP A 97 13.04 46.22 -41.30
CA ASP A 97 12.31 45.70 -40.14
C ASP A 97 11.67 44.33 -40.40
N LEU A 98 11.20 44.10 -41.63
CA LEU A 98 10.63 42.82 -42.06
C LEU A 98 11.71 41.74 -42.23
N VAL A 99 12.89 42.12 -42.70
CA VAL A 99 14.04 41.20 -42.82
C VAL A 99 14.54 40.80 -41.43
N THR A 100 14.69 41.76 -40.51
CA THR A 100 15.09 41.48 -39.12
C THR A 100 14.07 40.58 -38.42
N LEU A 101 12.77 40.82 -38.62
CA LEU A 101 11.71 39.99 -38.04
C LEU A 101 11.74 38.57 -38.60
N LYS A 102 11.88 38.40 -39.93
CA LYS A 102 12.01 37.07 -40.56
C LYS A 102 13.25 36.32 -40.06
N GLN A 103 14.36 37.03 -39.87
CA GLN A 103 15.57 36.43 -39.33
C GLN A 103 15.36 35.91 -37.91
N ARG A 104 14.72 36.72 -37.06
CA ARG A 104 14.44 36.36 -35.66
C ARG A 104 13.43 35.23 -35.53
N VAL A 105 12.43 35.15 -36.42
CA VAL A 105 11.50 34.02 -36.48
C VAL A 105 12.22 32.73 -36.83
N ARG A 106 13.12 32.74 -37.83
CA ARG A 106 13.92 31.55 -38.20
C ARG A 106 14.84 31.09 -37.08
N GLU A 107 15.46 32.02 -36.35
CA GLU A 107 16.28 31.68 -35.18
C GLU A 107 15.45 31.05 -34.06
N LEU A 108 14.25 31.58 -33.79
CA LEU A 108 13.34 31.01 -32.79
C LEU A 108 12.80 29.64 -33.21
N GLU A 109 12.46 29.44 -34.49
CA GLU A 109 12.06 28.14 -35.04
C GLU A 109 13.18 27.10 -34.93
N GLY A 110 14.43 27.50 -35.21
CA GLY A 110 15.61 26.64 -35.06
C GLY A 110 15.87 26.24 -33.61
N LEU A 111 15.80 27.20 -32.68
CA LEU A 111 15.92 26.94 -31.24
C LEU A 111 14.80 26.05 -30.70
N LEU A 112 13.56 26.25 -31.16
CA LEU A 112 12.41 25.43 -30.79
C LEU A 112 12.53 23.98 -31.30
N GLN A 113 12.96 23.79 -32.55
CA GLN A 113 13.18 22.45 -33.09
C GLN A 113 14.32 21.73 -32.39
N GLN A 114 15.43 22.41 -32.13
CA GLN A 114 16.60 21.79 -31.52
C GLN A 114 16.39 21.49 -30.03
N ASN A 115 15.86 22.43 -29.25
CA ASN A 115 15.61 22.22 -27.82
C ASN A 115 14.36 21.35 -27.58
N GLY A 116 13.29 21.54 -28.35
CA GLY A 116 12.05 20.79 -28.17
C GLY A 116 12.22 19.32 -28.55
N SER A 117 12.85 19.02 -29.68
CA SER A 117 13.03 17.65 -30.14
C SER A 117 14.02 16.88 -29.25
N HIS A 118 15.15 17.51 -28.89
CA HIS A 118 16.16 16.83 -28.08
C HIS A 118 15.67 16.56 -26.65
N GLN A 119 15.05 17.55 -25.99
CA GLN A 119 14.49 17.35 -24.65
C GLN A 119 13.37 16.31 -24.65
N LEU A 120 12.48 16.33 -25.64
CA LEU A 120 11.41 15.34 -25.75
C LEU A 120 11.99 13.93 -25.95
N THR A 121 13.00 13.78 -26.80
CA THR A 121 13.66 12.48 -27.03
C THR A 121 14.30 11.95 -25.75
N THR A 122 15.03 12.79 -25.00
CA THR A 122 15.62 12.41 -23.72
C THR A 122 14.58 12.05 -22.66
N LEU A 123 13.44 12.75 -22.64
CA LEU A 123 12.34 12.41 -21.73
C LEU A 123 11.71 11.07 -22.10
N ILE A 124 11.49 10.80 -23.39
CA ILE A 124 10.94 9.53 -23.87
C ILE A 124 11.87 8.39 -23.49
N THR A 125 13.18 8.48 -23.76
CA THR A 125 14.13 7.41 -23.40
C THR A 125 14.12 7.15 -21.90
N ARG A 126 14.14 8.22 -21.09
CA ARG A 126 14.10 8.08 -19.63
C ARG A 126 12.79 7.47 -19.13
N ILE A 127 11.65 7.82 -19.74
CA ILE A 127 10.36 7.21 -19.40
C ILE A 127 10.38 5.72 -19.74
N SER A 128 10.87 5.35 -20.94
CA SER A 128 11.00 3.95 -21.33
C SER A 128 11.90 3.15 -20.38
N ASP A 129 13.06 3.70 -19.99
CA ASP A 129 13.96 3.05 -19.02
C ASP A 129 13.27 2.86 -17.66
N LEU A 130 12.48 3.85 -17.22
CA LEU A 130 11.73 3.77 -15.96
C LEU A 130 10.59 2.75 -16.04
N GLU A 131 9.88 2.69 -17.17
CA GLU A 131 8.82 1.71 -17.41
C GLU A 131 9.37 0.29 -17.35
N GLU A 132 10.48 0.02 -18.05
CA GLU A 132 11.16 -1.29 -18.02
C GLU A 132 11.62 -1.65 -16.60
N MET A 133 12.22 -0.69 -15.88
CA MET A 133 12.67 -0.92 -14.51
C MET A 133 11.50 -1.21 -13.55
N VAL A 134 10.36 -0.53 -13.74
CA VAL A 134 9.15 -0.77 -12.94
C VAL A 134 8.59 -2.16 -13.24
N GLU A 135 8.50 -2.55 -14.51
CA GLU A 135 8.04 -3.89 -14.91
C GLU A 135 8.92 -4.98 -14.31
N LYS A 136 10.24 -4.81 -14.41
CA LYS A 136 11.22 -5.73 -13.82
C LYS A 136 11.09 -5.81 -12.30
N ASN A 137 10.97 -4.67 -11.62
CA ASN A 137 10.79 -4.65 -10.17
C ASN A 137 9.48 -5.34 -9.76
N GLN A 138 8.40 -5.15 -10.51
CA GLN A 138 7.13 -5.82 -10.28
C GLN A 138 7.26 -7.35 -10.44
N GLU A 139 7.95 -7.81 -11.47
CA GLU A 139 8.22 -9.25 -11.68
C GLU A 139 9.09 -9.83 -10.56
N GLU A 140 10.17 -9.13 -10.18
CA GLU A 140 11.03 -9.52 -9.07
C GLU A 140 10.26 -9.59 -7.74
N ALA A 141 9.43 -8.58 -7.43
CA ALA A 141 8.59 -8.58 -6.24
C ALA A 141 7.57 -9.73 -6.25
N ALA A 142 6.93 -10.02 -7.40
CA ALA A 142 6.00 -11.13 -7.54
C ALA A 142 6.70 -12.49 -7.35
N SER A 143 7.91 -12.64 -7.91
CA SER A 143 8.70 -13.87 -7.77
C SER A 143 9.17 -14.09 -6.33
N GLN A 144 9.64 -13.04 -5.64
CA GLN A 144 10.01 -13.09 -4.23
C GLN A 144 8.81 -13.42 -3.34
N LEU A 145 7.66 -12.81 -3.61
CA LEU A 145 6.42 -13.09 -2.88
C LEU A 145 6.01 -14.56 -3.04
N LYS A 146 6.04 -15.08 -4.27
CA LYS A 146 5.77 -16.49 -4.57
C LYS A 146 6.73 -17.43 -3.83
N ALA A 147 8.03 -17.14 -3.87
CA ALA A 147 9.03 -17.92 -3.16
C ALA A 147 8.81 -17.91 -1.64
N SER A 148 8.45 -16.74 -1.08
CA SER A 148 8.13 -16.63 0.35
C SER A 148 6.91 -17.46 0.72
N TYR A 149 5.83 -17.43 -0.07
CA TYR A 149 4.65 -18.25 0.18
C TYR A 149 4.95 -19.76 0.09
N GLN A 150 5.74 -20.18 -0.90
CA GLN A 150 6.15 -21.58 -1.03
C GLN A 150 6.98 -22.05 0.17
N ASN A 151 7.93 -21.22 0.62
CA ASN A 151 8.72 -21.52 1.81
C ASN A 151 7.84 -21.61 3.06
N SER A 152 6.90 -20.66 3.25
CA SER A 152 5.95 -20.72 4.35
C SER A 152 5.07 -21.98 4.29
N SER A 153 4.60 -22.37 3.11
CA SER A 153 3.84 -23.61 2.93
C SER A 153 4.66 -24.84 3.35
N ALA A 154 5.90 -24.95 2.88
CA ALA A 154 6.79 -26.05 3.24
C ALA A 154 7.10 -26.08 4.75
N ALA A 155 7.22 -24.91 5.38
CA ALA A 155 7.40 -24.82 6.82
C ALA A 155 6.17 -25.36 7.59
N TRP A 156 4.95 -25.09 7.10
CA TRP A 156 3.73 -25.65 7.67
C TRP A 156 3.68 -27.18 7.53
N ASP A 157 4.04 -27.72 6.36
CA ASP A 157 4.09 -29.18 6.17
C ASP A 157 5.05 -29.85 7.16
N VAL A 158 6.19 -29.21 7.44
CA VAL A 158 7.15 -29.69 8.45
C VAL A 158 6.54 -29.61 9.86
N ILE A 159 5.89 -28.50 10.21
CA ILE A 159 5.22 -28.35 11.51
C ILE A 159 4.18 -29.46 11.71
N ASP A 160 3.35 -29.75 10.70
CA ASP A 160 2.33 -30.80 10.77
C ASP A 160 2.97 -32.17 10.98
N SER A 161 4.05 -32.47 10.25
CA SER A 161 4.79 -33.73 10.44
C SER A 161 5.39 -33.87 11.85
N LEU A 162 5.87 -32.76 12.43
CA LEU A 162 6.41 -32.73 13.78
C LEU A 162 5.30 -32.90 14.82
N GLN A 163 4.14 -32.28 14.60
CA GLN A 163 2.98 -32.46 15.48
C GLN A 163 2.52 -33.92 15.54
N GLU A 164 2.42 -34.60 14.39
CA GLU A 164 2.07 -36.03 14.35
C GLU A 164 3.12 -36.90 15.05
N ARG A 165 4.40 -36.56 14.91
CA ARG A 165 5.48 -37.27 15.61
C ARG A 165 5.46 -37.03 17.11
N ILE A 166 5.13 -35.83 17.57
CA ILE A 166 4.94 -35.51 19.00
C ILE A 166 3.79 -36.34 19.57
N LYS A 167 2.61 -36.34 18.92
CA LYS A 167 1.47 -37.17 19.35
C LYS A 167 1.84 -38.64 19.47
N SER A 168 2.59 -39.15 18.49
CA SER A 168 3.07 -40.53 18.52
C SER A 168 3.99 -40.80 19.71
N LEU A 169 4.92 -39.89 20.01
CA LEU A 169 5.80 -39.99 21.17
C LEU A 169 5.04 -39.92 22.49
N GLU A 170 4.06 -39.02 22.61
CA GLU A 170 3.19 -38.92 23.77
C GLU A 170 2.44 -40.24 24.04
N ASN A 171 1.92 -40.88 22.99
CA ASN A 171 1.27 -42.19 23.09
C ASN A 171 2.25 -43.27 23.60
N TYR A 172 3.50 -43.29 23.11
CA TYR A 172 4.50 -44.23 23.61
C TYR A 172 4.86 -43.96 25.07
N CYS A 173 5.04 -42.70 25.45
CA CYS A 173 5.29 -42.33 26.84
C CYS A 173 4.16 -42.81 27.76
N GLN A 174 2.90 -42.62 27.35
CA GLN A 174 1.74 -43.10 28.09
C GLN A 174 1.76 -44.63 28.27
N LEU A 175 2.04 -45.37 27.21
CA LEU A 175 2.14 -46.84 27.26
C LEU A 175 3.25 -47.30 28.22
N TYR A 176 4.43 -46.66 28.17
CA TYR A 176 5.53 -46.98 29.08
C TYR A 176 5.18 -46.65 30.54
N CYS A 177 4.51 -45.52 30.78
CA CYS A 177 4.03 -45.19 32.12
C CYS A 177 3.08 -46.26 32.65
N GLU A 178 2.11 -46.70 31.84
CA GLU A 178 1.19 -47.78 32.20
C GLU A 178 1.94 -49.08 32.51
N GLN A 179 2.90 -49.48 31.67
CA GLN A 179 3.72 -50.67 31.90
C GLN A 179 4.52 -50.58 33.20
N ILE A 180 5.17 -49.45 33.47
CA ILE A 180 5.89 -49.21 34.74
C ILE A 180 4.95 -49.28 35.94
N THR A 181 3.72 -48.76 35.82
CA THR A 181 2.76 -48.87 36.91
C THR A 181 2.30 -50.30 37.15
N ALA A 182 2.17 -51.11 36.11
CA ALA A 182 1.81 -52.53 36.22
C ALA A 182 2.94 -53.33 36.88
N THR A 183 4.18 -53.21 36.39
CA THR A 183 5.33 -53.91 36.99
C THR A 183 5.58 -53.48 38.43
N ARG A 184 5.38 -52.21 38.77
CA ARG A 184 5.44 -51.73 40.16
C ARG A 184 4.39 -52.40 41.06
N LYS A 185 3.19 -52.69 40.55
CA LYS A 185 2.16 -53.43 41.31
C LYS A 185 2.59 -54.89 41.52
N GLU A 186 3.09 -55.55 40.49
CA GLU A 186 3.60 -56.92 40.56
C GLU A 186 4.75 -57.04 41.57
N VAL A 187 5.72 -56.12 41.56
CA VAL A 187 6.82 -56.08 42.54
C VAL A 187 6.28 -55.92 43.96
N LYS A 188 5.28 -55.07 44.17
CA LYS A 188 4.64 -54.88 45.48
C LYS A 188 3.92 -56.15 45.95
N GLU A 189 3.25 -56.85 45.04
CA GLU A 189 2.59 -58.13 45.34
C GLU A 189 3.60 -59.21 45.73
N LEU A 190 4.70 -59.33 44.97
CA LEU A 190 5.80 -60.25 45.30
C LEU A 190 6.42 -59.94 46.66
N TYR A 191 6.64 -58.65 46.96
CA TYR A 191 7.14 -58.22 48.26
C TYR A 191 6.19 -58.60 49.40
N ASN A 192 4.88 -58.38 49.24
CA ASN A 192 3.89 -58.80 50.23
C ASN A 192 3.89 -60.33 50.42
N ARG A 193 3.99 -61.09 49.33
CA ARG A 193 4.06 -62.56 49.41
C ARG A 193 5.33 -63.04 50.11
N GLN A 194 6.44 -62.33 49.94
CA GLN A 194 7.67 -62.62 50.67
C GLN A 194 7.49 -62.40 52.17
N LEU A 195 6.80 -61.33 52.59
CA LEU A 195 6.48 -61.11 54.01
C LEU A 195 5.63 -62.25 54.58
N GLU A 196 4.58 -62.67 53.86
CA GLU A 196 3.75 -63.81 54.28
C GLU A 196 4.55 -65.12 54.44
N LEU A 197 5.54 -65.35 53.56
CA LEU A 197 6.42 -66.52 53.65
C LEU A 197 7.37 -66.44 54.85
N LEU A 198 7.90 -65.25 55.16
CA LEU A 198 8.75 -65.03 56.34
C LEU A 198 7.97 -65.23 57.64
N ASP A 199 6.74 -64.73 57.72
CA ASP A 199 5.87 -64.98 58.87
C ASP A 199 5.58 -66.49 59.01
N GLY A 200 5.35 -67.18 57.88
CA GLY A 200 5.19 -68.63 57.84
C GLY A 200 6.44 -69.38 58.30
N GLU A 201 7.62 -68.94 57.88
CA GLU A 201 8.92 -69.48 58.30
C GLU A 201 9.11 -69.34 59.82
N GLU A 202 8.88 -68.15 60.38
CA GLU A 202 8.94 -67.90 61.82
C GLU A 202 8.04 -68.88 62.60
N THR A 203 6.79 -69.08 62.16
CA THR A 203 5.87 -70.01 62.82
C THR A 203 6.35 -71.47 62.73
N LEU A 204 7.03 -71.86 61.66
CA LEU A 204 7.60 -73.21 61.51
C LEU A 204 8.84 -73.38 62.38
N GLU A 205 9.71 -72.37 62.46
CA GLU A 205 10.86 -72.36 63.36
C GLU A 205 10.43 -72.52 64.82
N GLU A 206 9.38 -71.79 65.25
CA GLU A 206 8.81 -71.93 66.59
C GLU A 206 8.30 -73.36 66.85
N ARG A 207 7.60 -73.96 65.88
CA ARG A 207 7.10 -75.34 65.98
C ARG A 207 8.24 -76.35 66.04
N ILE A 208 9.29 -76.18 65.25
CA ILE A 208 10.48 -77.03 65.29
C ILE A 208 11.12 -76.95 66.68
N LYS A 209 11.33 -75.74 67.20
CA LYS A 209 11.88 -75.52 68.55
C LYS A 209 11.04 -76.18 69.65
N MET A 210 9.71 -76.18 69.51
CA MET A 210 8.81 -76.88 70.43
C MET A 210 8.94 -78.40 70.38
N LEU A 211 9.17 -78.96 69.19
CA LEU A 211 9.40 -80.40 68.98
C LEU A 211 10.80 -80.85 69.44
N GLU A 212 11.81 -79.99 69.30
CA GLU A 212 13.19 -80.24 69.73
C GLU A 212 13.37 -80.15 71.26
N SER A 213 12.43 -79.52 71.97
CA SER A 213 12.45 -79.44 73.43
C SER A 213 12.27 -80.84 74.05
N PRO A 214 13.26 -81.36 74.81
CA PRO A 214 13.25 -82.74 75.32
C PRO A 214 12.12 -83.03 76.32
N ARG A 215 11.44 -81.99 76.82
CA ARG A 215 10.28 -82.11 77.73
C ARG A 215 9.02 -82.62 77.01
N ASN A 216 8.92 -82.48 75.69
CA ASN A 216 7.77 -82.90 74.87
C ASN A 216 7.95 -84.27 74.19
N ILE A 217 9.17 -84.82 74.17
CA ILE A 217 9.49 -86.13 73.55
C ILE A 217 9.30 -87.29 74.53
N LEU A 218 9.20 -86.99 75.83
CA LEU A 218 9.16 -87.98 76.92
C LEU A 218 7.85 -88.78 77.12
N PRO A 219 6.63 -88.37 76.68
CA PRO A 219 5.46 -89.22 76.90
C PRO A 219 5.24 -90.29 75.81
N ILE A 220 5.89 -90.20 74.64
CA ILE A 220 5.59 -91.08 73.50
C ILE A 220 6.14 -92.50 73.69
N PHE A 221 7.18 -92.68 74.51
CA PHE A 221 7.82 -93.97 74.71
C PHE A 221 7.37 -94.75 75.97
N GLN A 222 6.38 -94.25 76.74
CA GLN A 222 5.93 -94.93 77.97
C GLN A 222 4.70 -95.83 77.81
N ASN A 223 4.01 -95.84 76.66
CA ASN A 223 2.75 -96.58 76.49
C ASN A 223 2.81 -97.83 75.59
N ALA A 224 3.99 -98.38 75.30
CA ALA A 224 4.13 -99.68 74.66
C ALA A 224 4.40 -100.80 75.70
N HIS A 225 3.53 -100.92 76.71
CA HIS A 225 3.45 -102.14 77.50
C HIS A 225 2.37 -103.04 76.89
N LEU A 226 2.85 -104.08 76.21
CA LEU A 226 2.18 -105.31 75.78
C LEU A 226 0.84 -105.58 76.50
N GLY A 227 -0.26 -105.38 75.77
CA GLY A 227 -1.60 -105.88 76.06
C GLY A 227 -1.98 -106.95 75.05
N GLU A 228 -2.37 -108.10 75.57
CA GLU A 228 -2.73 -109.34 74.89
C GLU A 228 -3.81 -109.18 73.81
N MET A 229 -3.68 -109.94 72.72
CA MET A 229 -4.76 -110.20 71.75
C MET A 229 -5.14 -111.68 71.82
N PRO A 230 -6.37 -112.06 72.21
CA PRO A 230 -6.82 -113.44 72.15
C PRO A 230 -7.29 -113.79 70.73
N ILE A 231 -6.76 -114.92 70.25
CA ILE A 231 -7.10 -115.59 69.00
C ILE A 231 -8.52 -116.17 69.14
N ALA A 232 -9.47 -115.68 68.35
CA ALA A 232 -10.76 -116.32 68.17
C ALA A 232 -10.63 -117.44 67.13
N MET A 233 -10.74 -118.68 67.58
CA MET A 233 -10.91 -119.88 66.74
C MET A 233 -12.40 -120.19 66.66
N ASP A 234 -12.95 -120.11 65.46
CA ASP A 234 -14.32 -120.48 65.13
C ASP A 234 -14.31 -121.87 64.47
N THR A 235 -14.95 -122.85 65.11
CA THR A 235 -15.17 -124.18 64.55
C THR A 235 -16.54 -124.68 64.96
N ARG A 236 -17.44 -124.65 63.97
CA ARG A 236 -18.70 -125.42 63.79
C ARG A 236 -19.87 -125.15 64.72
#